data_AF-A0A1A9Z2J9-F1
#
_entry.id   AF-A0A1A9Z2J9-F1
#
_cell.length_a   1.000
_cell.length_b   1.000
_cell.length_c   1.000
_cell.angle_alpha   90.00
_cell.angle_beta   90.00
_cell.angle_gamma   90.00
#
_symmetry.space_group_name_H-M   'P 1'
#
loop_
_entity.id
_entity.type
_entity.pdbx_description
1 polymer ?
#
loop_
_entity_poly.entity_id
_entity_poly.type
_entity_poly.pdbx_seq_one_letter_code
_entity_poly.pdbx_strand_id
1 'polypeptide(L)'
;MSDWEDDEAYDDKPQVSNIKSVPKRSYDNRRSDENRRRERESCTNRNSGRHSAYGRNFHCKESLYVRPESIGRIVGRAGSTIQRLQLDFNVRIDADKSRGKVTVL
;
A
#
# COMPACT_ATOMS: atom_id res chain seq x y z
N MET A 1 45.20 12.00 -34.62
CA MET A 1 43.92 12.52 -34.14
C MET A 1 44.26 13.85 -33.52
N SER A 2 44.09 14.92 -34.31
CA SER A 2 44.64 16.25 -34.01
C SER A 2 43.90 16.92 -32.87
N ASP A 3 44.73 17.55 -32.07
CA ASP A 3 44.49 18.41 -30.93
C ASP A 3 43.63 19.61 -31.33
N TRP A 4 42.84 20.10 -30.39
CA TRP A 4 41.84 21.14 -30.61
C TRP A 4 42.53 22.48 -30.87
N GLU A 5 42.45 22.97 -32.10
CA GLU A 5 42.85 24.33 -32.44
C GLU A 5 41.87 25.34 -31.84
N ASP A 6 42.43 26.11 -30.91
CA ASP A 6 42.22 27.53 -30.67
C ASP A 6 41.49 28.28 -31.79
N ASP A 7 40.41 28.98 -31.47
CA ASP A 7 39.92 30.14 -32.22
C ASP A 7 39.08 31.03 -31.30
N GLU A 8 39.81 31.97 -30.70
CA GLU A 8 39.50 33.38 -30.48
C GLU A 8 38.04 33.80 -30.20
N ALA A 9 37.91 34.42 -29.03
CA ALA A 9 36.85 35.32 -28.68
C ALA A 9 36.67 36.43 -29.72
N TYR A 10 35.44 36.69 -30.17
CA TYR A 10 34.96 38.05 -30.40
C TYR A 10 33.45 38.13 -30.09
N ASP A 11 33.17 38.81 -28.97
CA ASP A 11 31.86 39.34 -28.60
C ASP A 11 31.48 40.41 -29.64
N ASP A 12 30.36 40.24 -30.35
CA ASP A 12 29.66 41.38 -30.93
C ASP A 12 28.14 41.18 -30.85
N LYS A 13 27.50 41.93 -29.95
CA LYS A 13 26.05 41.96 -29.73
C LYS A 13 25.44 43.11 -30.55
N PRO A 14 24.79 42.84 -31.69
CA PRO A 14 23.90 43.83 -32.27
C PRO A 14 22.60 43.94 -31.49
N GLN A 15 22.23 45.20 -31.30
CA GLN A 15 21.18 45.73 -30.45
C GLN A 15 19.78 45.35 -30.95
N VAL A 16 18.88 45.07 -30.01
CA VAL A 16 17.47 44.71 -30.23
C VAL A 16 16.71 45.89 -30.83
N SER A 17 16.01 45.72 -31.96
CA SER A 17 14.78 46.48 -32.20
C SER A 17 13.79 45.77 -33.14
N ASN A 18 12.63 45.49 -32.54
CA ASN A 18 11.30 45.37 -33.14
C ASN A 18 10.99 44.18 -34.06
N ILE A 19 10.75 43.02 -33.46
CA ILE A 19 9.82 42.03 -34.04
C ILE A 19 8.88 41.49 -32.96
N LYS A 20 7.64 42.01 -33.00
CA LYS A 20 6.35 41.48 -32.54
C LYS A 20 6.34 40.71 -31.21
N SER A 21 5.75 41.34 -30.20
CA SER A 21 5.37 40.77 -28.91
C SER A 21 4.46 39.54 -29.08
N VAL A 22 5.05 38.35 -28.98
CA VAL A 22 4.31 37.11 -28.65
C VAL A 22 4.45 36.90 -27.14
N PRO A 23 3.36 36.72 -26.38
CA PRO A 23 3.43 36.64 -24.93
C PRO A 23 4.26 35.42 -24.52
N LYS A 24 5.37 35.65 -23.80
CA LYS A 24 6.02 34.61 -23.02
C LYS A 24 5.03 34.20 -21.93
N ARG A 25 4.32 33.08 -22.15
CA ARG A 25 3.58 32.40 -21.09
C ARG A 25 4.57 32.08 -19.97
N SER A 26 4.51 32.85 -18.89
CA SER A 26 4.96 32.37 -17.60
C SER A 26 4.12 31.16 -17.27
N TYR A 27 4.73 30.03 -16.91
CA TYR A 27 4.25 29.18 -15.83
C TYR A 27 5.45 28.42 -15.29
N ASP A 28 5.82 28.74 -14.05
CA ASP A 28 6.59 27.88 -13.17
C ASP A 28 6.15 26.42 -13.32
N ASN A 29 6.99 25.60 -13.94
CA ASN A 29 6.85 24.14 -13.91
C ASN A 29 7.43 23.58 -12.60
N ARG A 30 6.94 24.10 -11.47
CA ARG A 30 7.16 23.55 -10.12
C ARG A 30 5.87 23.05 -9.48
N ARG A 31 4.91 22.62 -10.31
CA ARG A 31 3.60 22.19 -9.84
C ARG A 31 3.13 20.92 -10.55
N SER A 32 3.99 19.90 -10.62
CA SER A 32 3.55 18.60 -11.16
C SER A 32 4.28 17.35 -10.64
N ASP A 33 5.02 17.44 -9.52
CA ASP A 33 5.53 16.23 -8.84
C ASP A 33 4.69 15.82 -7.62
N GLU A 34 3.89 16.71 -7.04
CA GLU A 34 3.01 16.35 -5.91
C GLU A 34 1.83 15.47 -6.32
N ASN A 35 1.26 15.64 -7.52
CA ASN A 35 0.10 14.84 -7.92
C ASN A 35 0.47 13.40 -8.30
N ARG A 36 1.67 13.13 -8.84
CA ARG A 36 2.13 11.76 -9.09
C ARG A 36 2.44 10.98 -7.81
N ARG A 37 2.83 11.68 -6.73
CA ARG A 37 2.98 11.05 -5.41
C ARG A 37 1.63 10.63 -4.84
N ARG A 38 0.60 11.48 -4.97
CA ARG A 38 -0.77 11.12 -4.54
C ARG A 38 -1.35 9.91 -5.28
N GLU A 39 -1.08 9.75 -6.57
CA GLU A 39 -1.53 8.57 -7.33
C GLU A 39 -0.79 7.28 -6.92
N ARG A 40 0.51 7.38 -6.60
CA ARG A 40 1.31 6.23 -6.12
C ARG A 40 1.04 5.88 -4.65
N GLU A 41 0.48 6.80 -3.87
CA GLU A 41 0.00 6.58 -2.51
C GLU A 41 -1.45 6.05 -2.48
N SER A 42 -2.15 6.07 -3.62
CA SER A 42 -3.52 5.56 -3.75
C SER A 42 -3.60 4.02 -3.77
N CYS A 43 -2.47 3.31 -3.89
CA CYS A 43 -2.45 1.84 -3.88
C CYS A 43 -2.03 1.22 -2.54
N THR A 44 -1.88 2.00 -1.46
CA THR A 44 -1.43 1.48 -0.16
C THR A 44 -2.41 1.63 1.01
N ASN A 45 -3.53 2.35 0.88
CA ASN A 45 -4.53 2.34 1.97
C ASN A 45 -5.63 1.32 1.73
N ARG A 46 -5.24 0.10 2.08
CA ARG A 46 -6.01 -1.14 2.12
C ARG A 46 -7.25 -0.99 3.00
N ASN A 47 -8.26 -1.79 2.66
CA ASN A 47 -9.33 -2.22 3.57
C ASN A 47 -10.61 -1.36 3.62
N SER A 48 -11.14 -0.94 2.46
CA SER A 48 -12.59 -0.68 2.33
C SER A 48 -13.44 -1.96 2.46
N GLY A 49 -12.82 -3.12 2.63
CA GLY A 49 -13.42 -4.37 3.06
C GLY A 49 -13.58 -4.51 4.57
N ARG A 50 -13.91 -3.44 5.31
CA ARG A 50 -14.66 -3.60 6.57
C ARG A 50 -16.10 -4.02 6.24
N HIS A 51 -16.28 -4.99 5.34
CA HIS A 51 -17.47 -5.82 5.31
C HIS A 51 -17.44 -6.64 6.59
N SER A 52 -17.97 -6.00 7.63
CA SER A 52 -18.82 -6.59 8.64
C SER A 52 -18.70 -8.10 8.72
N ALA A 53 -17.64 -8.58 9.38
CA ALA A 53 -17.64 -9.93 9.92
C ALA A 53 -18.84 -10.16 10.88
N TYR A 54 -19.51 -9.07 11.28
CA TYR A 54 -20.76 -9.03 12.02
C TYR A 54 -22.02 -9.28 11.16
N GLY A 55 -21.87 -9.54 9.85
CA GLY A 55 -22.99 -9.79 8.92
C GLY A 55 -23.00 -11.18 8.27
N ARG A 56 -21.98 -12.02 8.51
CA ARG A 56 -22.12 -13.45 8.23
C ARG A 56 -22.87 -14.07 9.39
N ASN A 57 -24.13 -14.42 9.18
CA ASN A 57 -24.82 -15.31 10.10
C ASN A 57 -24.07 -16.64 10.08
N PHE A 58 -23.49 -17.01 11.22
CA PHE A 58 -22.92 -18.33 11.46
C PHE A 58 -24.03 -19.15 12.13
N HIS A 59 -24.67 -20.02 11.35
CA HIS A 59 -25.92 -20.68 11.75
C HIS A 59 -25.66 -21.81 12.77
N CYS A 60 -24.40 -22.20 12.91
CA CYS A 60 -23.93 -23.22 13.84
C CYS A 60 -22.78 -22.65 14.67
N LYS A 61 -22.87 -22.83 15.99
CA LYS A 61 -21.81 -22.44 16.92
C LYS A 61 -21.51 -23.63 17.81
N GLU A 62 -20.29 -24.12 17.73
CA GLU A 62 -19.83 -25.26 18.53
C GLU A 62 -18.71 -24.82 19.48
N SER A 63 -18.64 -25.41 20.67
CA SER A 63 -17.70 -25.00 21.71
C SER A 63 -17.05 -26.21 22.38
N LEU A 64 -15.73 -26.29 22.28
CA LEU A 64 -14.92 -27.37 22.82
C LEU A 64 -14.03 -26.86 23.96
N TYR A 65 -13.91 -27.66 25.01
CA TYR A 65 -12.97 -27.43 26.10
C TYR A 65 -11.72 -28.27 25.91
N VAL A 66 -10.57 -27.61 26.03
CA VAL A 66 -9.25 -28.23 25.88
C VAL A 66 -8.33 -27.71 26.98
N ARG A 67 -7.31 -28.50 27.29
CA ARG A 67 -6.27 -28.07 28.23
C ARG A 67 -5.57 -26.81 27.69
N PRO A 68 -5.34 -25.75 28.51
CA PRO A 68 -4.72 -24.50 28.06
C PRO A 68 -3.36 -24.69 27.37
N GLU A 69 -2.58 -25.69 27.80
CA GLU A 69 -1.26 -26.02 27.26
C GLU A 69 -1.34 -26.57 25.84
N SER A 70 -2.51 -27.09 25.44
CA SER A 70 -2.75 -27.65 24.11
C SER A 70 -3.17 -26.59 23.10
N ILE A 71 -3.70 -25.45 23.54
CA ILE A 71 -4.22 -24.38 22.66
C ILE A 71 -3.13 -23.83 21.75
N GLY A 72 -1.92 -23.62 22.26
CA GLY A 72 -0.81 -23.15 21.43
C GLY A 72 -0.49 -24.09 20.26
N ARG A 73 -0.66 -25.41 20.45
CA ARG A 73 -0.45 -26.41 19.39
C ARG A 73 -1.59 -26.39 18.36
N ILE A 74 -2.83 -26.19 18.81
CA ILE A 74 -4.01 -26.06 17.94
C ILE A 74 -3.89 -24.81 17.06
N VAL A 75 -3.48 -23.68 17.64
CA VAL A 75 -3.29 -22.40 16.93
C VAL A 75 -2.20 -22.53 15.87
N GLY A 76 -1.11 -23.24 16.18
CA GLY A 76 0.06 -23.38 15.32
C GLY A 76 0.95 -22.13 15.32
N ARG A 77 2.12 -22.24 14.69
CA ARG A 77 3.08 -21.12 14.62
C ARG A 77 2.45 -19.93 13.91
N ALA A 78 2.46 -18.77 14.58
CA ALA A 78 1.84 -17.54 14.09
C ALA A 78 0.35 -17.67 13.68
N GLY A 79 -0.38 -18.65 14.23
CA GLY A 79 -1.76 -18.91 13.86
C GLY A 79 -1.96 -19.62 12.51
N SER A 80 -0.89 -20.17 11.91
CA SER A 80 -0.93 -20.82 10.60
C SER A 80 -1.99 -21.93 10.50
N THR A 81 -2.13 -22.75 11.54
CA THR A 81 -3.11 -23.85 11.54
C THR A 81 -4.53 -23.32 11.56
N ILE A 82 -4.84 -22.37 12.46
CA ILE A 82 -6.17 -21.76 12.54
C ILE A 82 -6.50 -20.96 11.27
N GLN A 83 -5.54 -20.24 10.69
CA GLN A 83 -5.75 -19.53 9.42
C GLN A 83 -6.08 -20.50 8.29
N ARG A 84 -5.33 -21.60 8.17
CA ARG A 84 -5.60 -22.64 7.19
C ARG A 84 -6.99 -23.26 7.39
N LEU A 85 -7.36 -23.64 8.62
CA LEU A 85 -8.69 -24.21 8.89
C LEU A 85 -9.83 -23.25 8.53
N GLN A 86 -9.67 -21.96 8.86
CA GLN A 86 -10.67 -20.94 8.51
C GLN A 86 -10.79 -20.73 6.99
N LEU A 87 -9.69 -20.86 6.25
CA LEU A 87 -9.69 -20.75 4.78
C LEU A 87 -10.27 -22.01 4.12
N ASP A 88 -9.79 -23.19 4.52
CA ASP A 88 -10.18 -24.48 3.93
C ASP A 88 -11.66 -24.78 4.14
N PHE A 89 -12.21 -24.44 5.32
CA PHE A 89 -13.59 -24.76 5.69
C PHE A 89 -14.53 -23.54 5.70
N ASN A 90 -14.02 -22.35 5.40
CA ASN A 90 -14.78 -21.08 5.45
C ASN A 90 -15.50 -20.84 6.79
N VAL A 91 -14.92 -21.33 7.88
CA VAL A 91 -15.40 -21.16 9.26
C VAL A 91 -14.65 -20.03 9.95
N ARG A 92 -15.12 -19.60 11.12
CA ARG A 92 -14.40 -18.72 12.03
C ARG A 92 -14.10 -19.44 13.35
N ILE A 93 -12.85 -19.38 13.77
CA ILE A 93 -12.39 -20.08 14.97
C ILE A 93 -11.89 -19.04 15.97
N ASP A 94 -12.45 -19.07 17.18
CA ASP A 94 -12.03 -18.27 18.32
C ASP A 94 -11.43 -19.19 19.39
N ALA A 95 -10.18 -18.93 19.78
CA ALA A 95 -9.45 -19.76 20.72
C ALA A 95 -9.03 -18.92 21.93
N ASP A 96 -9.72 -19.14 23.04
CA ASP A 96 -9.43 -18.48 24.31
C ASP A 96 -8.46 -19.34 25.13
N LYS A 97 -7.18 -18.93 25.11
CA LYS A 97 -6.10 -19.58 25.87
C LYS A 97 -6.32 -19.52 27.38
N SER A 98 -6.90 -18.42 27.88
CA SER A 98 -7.10 -18.22 29.32
C SER A 98 -8.16 -19.15 29.88
N ARG A 99 -9.21 -19.41 29.09
CA ARG A 99 -10.36 -20.23 29.49
C ARG A 99 -10.28 -21.68 29.04
N GLY A 100 -9.28 -22.06 28.25
CA GLY A 100 -9.21 -23.42 27.70
C GLY A 100 -10.35 -23.70 26.71
N LYS A 101 -10.89 -22.68 26.03
CA LYS A 101 -12.11 -22.81 25.22
C LYS A 101 -11.84 -22.48 23.76
N VAL A 102 -12.27 -23.35 22.85
CA VAL A 102 -12.24 -23.12 21.40
C VAL A 102 -13.68 -23.11 20.89
N THR A 103 -14.04 -22.07 20.16
CA THR A 103 -15.37 -21.86 19.59
C THR A 103 -15.26 -21.80 18.07
N VAL A 104 -16.10 -22.57 17.38
CA VAL A 104 -16.22 -22.53 15.92
C VAL A 104 -17.57 -21.91 15.56
N LEU A 105 -17.54 -21.01 14.57
CA LEU A 105 -18.66 -20.26 14.02
C LEU A 105 -18.72 -20.53 12.50
#